data_AF-A0A973EH84-F1
#
_entry.id   AF-A0A973EH84-F1
#
_cell.length_a   1.000
_cell.length_b   1.000
_cell.length_c   1.000
_cell.angle_alpha   90.00
_cell.angle_beta   90.00
_cell.angle_gamma   90.00
#
_symmetry.space_group_name_H-M   'P 1'
#
loop_
_entity.id
_entity.type
_entity.pdbx_description
1 polymer ?
#
loop_
_entity_poly.entity_id
_entity_poly.type
_entity_poly.pdbx_seq_one_letter_code
_entity_poly.pdbx_strand_id
1 'polypeptide(L)' 'DIAVLSDRVEAQEAENALLKTRNDELRAEVEDLQNRLEAVEERARNELGLIREGEEFYQVVPAPEADEGGAP' A
#
# COMPACT_ATOMS: atom_id res chain seq x y z
N ASP A 1 -3.09 25.54 -42.95
CA ASP A 1 -2.51 24.32 -42.36
C ASP A 1 -1.77 24.48 -41.03
N ILE A 2 -1.04 25.57 -40.75
CA ILE A 2 -0.44 25.76 -39.41
C ILE A 2 -1.48 26.09 -38.33
N ALA A 3 -2.44 26.98 -38.62
CA ALA A 3 -3.51 27.34 -37.67
C ALA A 3 -4.34 26.13 -37.21
N VAL A 4 -4.68 25.23 -38.15
CA VAL A 4 -5.44 24.00 -37.85
C VAL A 4 -4.63 23.03 -36.97
N LEU A 5 -3.31 22.99 -37.13
CA LEU A 5 -2.45 22.17 -36.29
C LEU A 5 -2.31 22.76 -34.89
N SER A 6 -2.21 24.10 -34.75
CA SER A 6 -2.21 24.78 -33.46
C SER A 6 -3.50 24.55 -32.69
N ASP A 7 -4.66 24.70 -33.32
CA ASP A 7 -5.96 24.44 -32.68
C ASP A 7 -6.08 22.99 -32.19
N ARG A 8 -5.54 22.02 -32.95
CA ARG A 8 -5.52 20.61 -32.54
C ARG A 8 -4.60 20.34 -31.35
N VAL A 9 -3.46 21.03 -31.26
CA VAL A 9 -2.56 20.92 -30.12
C VAL A 9 -3.23 21.48 -28.87
N GLU A 10 -3.84 22.66 -28.94
CA GLU A 10 -4.56 23.25 -27.80
C GLU A 10 -5.71 22.36 -27.31
N ALA A 11 -6.49 21.79 -28.24
CA ALA A 11 -7.55 20.84 -27.89
C ALA A 11 -7.00 19.59 -27.19
N GLN A 12 -5.88 19.05 -27.68
CA GLN A 12 -5.24 17.87 -27.10
C GLN A 12 -4.63 18.17 -25.72
N GLU A 13 -4.05 19.35 -25.54
CA GLU A 13 -3.52 19.79 -24.24
C GLU A 13 -4.63 19.95 -23.20
N ALA A 14 -5.78 20.51 -23.60
CA ALA A 14 -6.95 20.60 -22.72
C ALA A 14 -7.49 19.22 -22.32
N GLU A 15 -7.57 18.27 -23.27
CA GLU A 15 -7.97 16.90 -22.99
C GLU A 15 -6.97 16.20 -22.06
N ASN A 16 -5.67 16.33 -22.33
CA ASN A 16 -4.62 15.76 -21.50
C ASN A 16 -4.64 16.32 -20.07
N ALA A 17 -4.92 17.62 -19.91
CA ALA A 17 -5.06 18.23 -18.59
C ALA A 17 -6.23 17.62 -17.81
N LEU A 18 -7.38 17.46 -18.45
CA LEU A 18 -8.55 16.81 -17.84
C LEU A 18 -8.26 15.37 -17.42
N LEU A 19 -7.65 14.60 -18.32
CA LEU A 19 -7.28 13.21 -18.06
C LEU A 19 -6.28 13.09 -16.92
N LYS A 20 -5.31 14.02 -16.83
CA LYS A 20 -4.33 14.07 -15.75
C LYS A 20 -5.00 14.32 -14.40
N THR A 21 -5.89 15.31 -14.31
CA THR A 21 -6.65 15.58 -13.08
C THR A 21 -7.41 14.35 -12.61
N ARG A 22 -8.14 13.68 -13.51
CA ARG A 22 -8.87 12.45 -13.17
C ARG A 22 -7.95 11.32 -12.74
N ASN A 23 -6.78 11.19 -13.38
CA ASN A 23 -5.82 10.15 -13.00
C ASN A 23 -5.23 10.41 -11.61
N ASP A 24 -4.94 11.67 -11.29
CA ASP A 24 -4.43 12.06 -9.98
C ASP A 24 -5.47 11.81 -8.87
N GLU A 25 -6.76 12.10 -9.13
CA GLU A 25 -7.86 11.76 -8.22
C GLU A 25 -7.97 10.24 -7.98
N LEU A 26 -7.97 9.45 -9.05
CA LEU A 26 -8.05 7.99 -8.95
C LEU A 26 -6.85 7.39 -8.22
N ARG A 27 -5.65 7.94 -8.43
CA ARG A 27 -4.44 7.49 -7.72
C ARG A 27 -4.56 7.73 -6.23
N ALA A 28 -5.06 8.89 -5.82
CA ALA A 28 -5.28 9.20 -4.41
C ALA A 28 -6.31 8.23 -3.78
N GLU A 29 -7.37 7.88 -4.50
CA GLU A 29 -8.37 6.91 -4.04
C GLU A 29 -7.77 5.50 -3.90
N VAL A 30 -6.97 5.06 -4.88
CA VAL A 30 -6.28 3.76 -4.81
C VAL A 30 -5.31 3.71 -3.64
N GLU A 31 -4.55 4.78 -3.40
CA GLU A 31 -3.60 4.87 -2.30
C GLU A 31 -4.31 4.83 -0.93
N ASP A 32 -5.40 5.59 -0.77
CA ASP A 32 -6.22 5.55 0.45
C ASP A 32 -6.80 4.13 0.68
N LEU A 33 -7.27 3.47 -0.37
CA LEU A 33 -7.79 2.10 -0.26
C LEU A 33 -6.70 1.10 0.16
N GLN A 34 -5.51 1.20 -0.43
CA GLN A 34 -4.37 0.35 -0.08
C GLN A 34 -3.96 0.55 1.38
N ASN A 35 -3.80 1.80 1.82
CA ASN A 35 -3.42 2.13 3.19
C ASN A 35 -4.45 1.60 4.21
N ARG A 36 -5.75 1.68 3.90
CA ARG A 36 -6.80 1.13 4.77
C ARG A 36 -6.74 -0.40 4.85
N LEU A 37 -6.45 -1.07 3.74
CA LEU A 37 -6.31 -2.53 3.72
C LEU A 37 -5.07 -3.00 4.46
N GLU A 38 -3.94 -2.30 4.32
CA GLU A 38 -2.71 -2.57 5.06
C GLU A 38 -2.93 -2.45 6.57
N ALA A 39 -3.65 -1.41 7.03
CA ALA A 39 -3.98 -1.25 8.44
C ALA A 39 -4.83 -2.41 8.99
N VAL A 40 -5.75 -2.95 8.18
CA VAL A 40 -6.56 -4.12 8.55
C VAL A 40 -5.71 -5.39 8.56
N GLU A 41 -4.82 -5.56 7.59
CA GLU A 41 -3.93 -6.71 7.50
C GLU A 41 -2.93 -6.74 8.67
N GLU A 42 -2.33 -5.59 9.02
CA GLU A 42 -1.41 -5.47 10.16
C GLU A 42 -2.10 -5.92 11.45
N ARG A 43 -3.34 -5.48 11.66
CA ARG A 43 -4.14 -5.90 12.81
C ARG A 43 -4.40 -7.40 12.81
N ALA A 44 -4.78 -7.99 11.67
CA ALA A 44 -5.02 -9.42 11.56
C ALA A 44 -3.75 -10.26 11.81
N ARG A 45 -2.59 -9.77 11.35
CA ARG A 45 -1.29 -10.42 11.57
C ARG A 45 -0.86 -10.35 13.03
N ASN A 46 -0.97 -9.18 13.64
CA ASN A 46 -0.50 -8.93 15.00
C ASN A 46 -1.44 -9.47 16.09
N GLU A 47 -2.76 -9.35 15.90
CA GLU A 47 -3.75 -9.75 16.93
C GLU A 47 -4.28 -11.18 16.73
N LEU A 48 -4.43 -11.62 15.48
CA LEU A 48 -5.10 -12.90 15.16
C LEU A 48 -4.13 -13.97 14.64
N GLY A 49 -2.85 -13.64 14.44
CA GLY A 49 -1.86 -14.56 13.89
C GLY A 49 -2.17 -15.00 12.46
N LEU A 50 -2.81 -14.13 11.67
CA LEU A 50 -3.12 -14.41 10.27
C LEU A 50 -1.81 -14.59 9.47
N ILE A 51 -1.66 -15.74 8.81
CA ILE A 51 -0.54 -16.07 7.92
C ILE A 51 -1.14 -16.36 6.53
N ARG A 52 -0.56 -15.80 5.46
CA ARG A 52 -1.05 -16.06 4.09
C ARG A 52 -0.67 -17.46 3.61
N GLU A 53 -1.40 -17.96 2.62
CA GLU A 53 -1.06 -19.24 1.98
C GLU A 53 0.32 -19.16 1.31
N GLY A 54 1.20 -20.12 1.62
CA GLY A 54 2.58 -20.17 1.13
C GLY A 54 3.59 -19.31 1.91
N GLU A 55 3.20 -18.72 3.04
CA GLU A 55 4.08 -17.91 3.91
C GLU A 55 4.70 -18.76 5.03
N GLU A 56 6.02 -18.63 5.25
CA GLU A 56 6.71 -19.22 6.43
C GLU A 56 6.84 -18.17 7.54
N PHE A 57 6.19 -18.41 8.68
CA PHE A 57 6.20 -17.53 9.84
C PHE A 57 7.25 -17.99 10.88
N TYR A 58 8.16 -17.09 11.25
CA TYR A 58 9.18 -17.35 12.27
C TYR A 58 8.95 -16.46 13.49
N GLN A 59 8.66 -17.07 14.64
CA GLN A 59 8.53 -16.37 15.92
C GLN A 59 9.79 -16.59 16.77
N VAL A 60 10.47 -15.50 17.13
CA VAL A 60 11.60 -15.55 18.06
C VAL A 60 11.02 -15.55 19.48
N VAL A 61 11.08 -16.69 20.15
CA VAL A 61 10.76 -16.79 21.58
C VAL A 61 12.07 -16.58 22.36
N PRO A 62 12.13 -15.63 23.32
CA PRO A 62 13.31 -15.51 24.16
C PRO A 62 13.55 -16.83 24.90
N ALA A 63 14.82 -17.19 25.05
CA ALA A 63 15.19 -18.38 25.82
C ALA A 63 14.56 -18.26 27.22
N PRO A 64 14.03 -19.35 27.79
CA PRO A 64 13.58 -19.31 29.18
C PRO A 64 14.76 -18.81 29.98
N GLU A 65 14.62 -17.66 30.65
CA GLU A 65 15.64 -17.19 31.57
C GLU A 65 15.89 -18.36 32.51
N ALA A 66 17.12 -18.87 32.47
CA ALA A 66 17.53 -19.94 33.36
C ALA A 66 17.16 -19.47 34.75
N ASP A 67 16.24 -20.20 35.37
CA ASP A 67 15.85 -20.04 36.76
C ASP A 67 17.13 -20.13 37.61
N GLU A 68 17.77 -19.00 37.86
CA GLU A 68 18.87 -18.85 38.82
C GLU A 68 18.30 -18.88 40.26
N GLY A 69 17.41 -19.83 40.52
CA GLY A 69 16.68 -19.99 41.78
C GLY A 69 16.91 -21.32 42.49
N GLY A 70 17.77 -22.21 41.96
CA GLY A 70 17.97 -23.55 42.52
C GLY A 70 19.42 -23.97 42.61
N ALA A 71 20.14 -23.50 43.62
CA ALA A 71 21.35 -24.15 44.13
C ALA A 71 21.03 -24.82 45.49
N PRO A 72 21.71 -25.94 45.83
CA PRO A 72 21.20 -27.06 46.63
C PRO A 72 20.98 -26.80 48.13
#